data_AF-A0A954ZN49-F1
#
_entry.id   AF-A0A954ZN49-F1
#
_cell.length_a   1.000
_cell.length_b   1.000
_cell.length_c   1.000
_cell.angle_alpha   90.00
_cell.angle_beta   90.00
_cell.angle_gamma   90.00
#
_symmetry.space_group_name_H-M   'P 1'
#
loop_
_entity.id
_entity.type
_entity.pdbx_description
1 polymer ?
#
loop_
_entity_poly.entity_id
_entity_poly.type
_entity_poly.pdbx_seq_one_letter_code
_entity_poly.pdbx_strand_id
1 'polypeptide(L)'
;MNNSQVTPDDLWDFAEQFWKSDDRSGPLWSVFDPIGLLPCDNGPTTSPPFPKLAHLFASTGGDGVHFSLLRQENSASLAELPVLMTVPMAFEQANWIVGANLHEFLCLGCRTGFFSLEGIAYDDLRDSELQGLASKYEPHQDQVPILSALRKRFELHPWDEIPNRIAALQELYRPHIGELNPWLADE
;
A
#
# COMPACT_ATOMS: atom_id res chain seq x y z
N MET A 1 -3.05 -12.78 -19.81
CA MET A 1 -2.28 -13.15 -18.60
C MET A 1 -3.20 -12.90 -17.42
N ASN A 2 -3.14 -13.69 -16.35
CA ASN A 2 -3.94 -13.42 -15.15
C ASN A 2 -3.35 -12.18 -14.45
N ASN A 3 -4.07 -11.07 -14.43
CA ASN A 3 -3.60 -9.79 -13.86
C ASN A 3 -3.43 -9.80 -12.33
N SER A 4 -3.66 -10.94 -11.68
CA SER A 4 -3.61 -11.15 -10.23
C SER A 4 -2.26 -11.68 -9.70
N GLN A 5 -1.16 -11.58 -10.45
CA GLN A 5 0.14 -12.16 -10.08
C GLN A 5 1.22 -11.15 -9.66
N VAL A 6 0.88 -9.88 -9.42
CA VAL A 6 1.89 -8.87 -9.03
C VAL A 6 2.43 -9.18 -7.64
N THR A 7 3.76 -9.19 -7.50
CA THR A 7 4.51 -9.43 -6.27
C THR A 7 5.41 -8.23 -5.91
N PRO A 8 5.91 -8.15 -4.66
CA PRO A 8 6.90 -7.12 -4.31
C PRO A 8 8.15 -7.13 -5.20
N ASP A 9 8.60 -8.30 -5.65
CA ASP A 9 9.75 -8.41 -6.54
C ASP A 9 9.47 -7.75 -7.91
N ASP A 10 8.24 -7.84 -8.41
CA ASP A 10 7.86 -7.15 -9.65
C ASP A 10 7.94 -5.61 -9.52
N LEU A 11 7.67 -5.06 -8.34
CA LEU A 11 7.86 -3.62 -8.06
C LEU A 11 9.33 -3.24 -8.10
N TRP A 12 10.20 -4.14 -7.65
CA TRP A 12 11.65 -3.94 -7.68
C TRP A 12 12.22 -4.00 -9.08
N ASP A 13 11.79 -4.98 -9.86
CA ASP A 13 12.10 -5.06 -11.29
C ASP A 13 11.62 -3.82 -12.05
N PHE A 14 10.43 -3.30 -11.71
CA PHE A 14 9.94 -2.05 -12.28
C PHE A 14 10.84 -0.86 -11.92
N ALA A 15 11.20 -0.71 -10.64
CA ALA A 15 12.07 0.39 -10.19
C ALA A 15 13.39 0.38 -10.95
N GLU A 16 14.00 -0.80 -11.10
CA GLU A 16 15.27 -0.94 -11.82
C GLU A 16 15.16 -0.52 -13.28
N GLN A 17 14.11 -0.98 -13.97
CA GLN A 17 13.88 -0.65 -15.37
C GLN A 17 13.60 0.84 -15.55
N PHE A 18 12.77 1.41 -14.67
CA PHE A 18 12.43 2.83 -14.71
C PHE A 18 13.67 3.71 -14.45
N TRP A 19 14.46 3.38 -13.41
CA TRP A 19 15.70 4.07 -13.06
C TRP A 19 16.70 4.09 -14.23
N LYS A 20 16.90 2.93 -14.89
CA LYS A 20 17.78 2.81 -16.07
C LYS A 20 17.29 3.64 -17.26
N SER A 21 15.98 3.88 -17.38
CA SER A 21 15.38 4.59 -18.51
C SER A 21 15.32 6.11 -18.37
N ASP A 22 15.33 6.63 -17.14
CA ASP A 22 15.10 8.05 -16.83
C ASP A 22 16.41 8.82 -16.53
N ASP A 23 17.57 8.21 -16.76
CA ASP A 23 18.93 8.76 -16.53
C ASP A 23 19.09 9.45 -15.15
N ARG A 24 18.43 8.90 -14.13
CA ARG A 24 18.40 9.49 -12.78
C ARG A 24 19.73 9.26 -12.06
N SER A 25 20.25 10.33 -11.44
CA SER A 25 21.28 10.21 -10.41
C SER A 25 20.62 10.02 -9.04
N GLY A 26 20.84 8.88 -8.39
CA GLY A 26 20.29 8.62 -7.04
C GLY A 26 20.17 7.13 -6.74
N PRO A 27 19.86 6.76 -5.49
CA PRO A 27 19.64 5.36 -5.13
C PRO A 27 18.34 4.83 -5.74
N LEU A 28 18.31 3.53 -6.03
CA LEU A 28 17.18 2.87 -6.70
C LEU A 28 15.82 3.09 -6.01
N TRP A 29 15.79 3.07 -4.67
CA TRP A 29 14.56 3.28 -3.89
C TRP A 29 13.93 4.65 -4.13
N SER A 30 14.73 5.67 -4.46
CA SER A 30 14.25 7.04 -4.67
C SER A 30 13.37 7.22 -5.92
N VAL A 31 13.30 6.19 -6.77
CA VAL A 31 12.38 6.15 -7.91
C VAL A 31 10.95 6.38 -7.44
N PHE A 32 10.56 5.77 -6.32
CA PHE A 32 9.20 5.82 -5.81
C PHE A 32 8.94 6.94 -4.79
N ASP A 33 9.96 7.73 -4.41
CA ASP A 33 9.80 8.86 -3.49
C ASP A 33 8.63 9.77 -3.86
N PRO A 34 8.47 10.20 -5.13
CA PRO A 34 7.40 11.14 -5.48
C PRO A 34 6.00 10.58 -5.17
N ILE A 35 5.82 9.25 -5.23
CA ILE A 35 4.51 8.62 -5.06
C ILE A 35 4.30 8.00 -3.67
N GLY A 36 5.27 8.10 -2.76
CA GLY A 36 5.16 7.56 -1.40
C GLY A 36 5.04 6.02 -1.36
N LEU A 37 5.78 5.31 -2.21
CA LEU A 37 5.86 3.84 -2.22
C LEU A 37 7.31 3.37 -2.13
N LEU A 38 8.00 3.75 -1.06
CA LEU A 38 9.41 3.47 -0.84
C LEU A 38 9.62 1.99 -0.54
N PRO A 39 10.27 1.20 -1.41
CA PRO A 39 10.46 -0.21 -1.15
C PRO A 39 11.37 -0.40 0.05
N CYS A 40 11.00 -1.34 0.92
CA CYS A 40 11.77 -1.71 2.09
C CYS A 40 12.42 -3.07 1.85
N ASP A 41 13.56 -3.32 2.50
CA ASP A 41 14.18 -4.64 2.43
C ASP A 41 13.20 -5.71 2.94
N ASN A 42 12.84 -6.64 2.03
CA ASN A 42 11.85 -7.69 2.21
C ASN A 42 12.15 -8.52 3.48
N GLY A 43 11.48 -8.23 4.60
CA GLY A 43 11.77 -8.88 5.87
C GLY A 43 10.55 -8.95 6.78
N PRO A 44 10.38 -10.03 7.56
CA PRO A 44 9.40 -10.05 8.64
C PRO A 44 9.81 -9.01 9.70
N THR A 45 8.90 -8.10 10.02
CA THR A 45 9.10 -7.16 11.13
C THR A 45 8.42 -7.71 12.39
N THR A 46 9.16 -7.74 13.50
CA THR A 46 8.69 -8.33 14.78
C THR A 46 8.47 -7.32 15.90
N SER A 47 8.73 -6.03 15.64
CA SER A 47 8.59 -4.98 16.66
C SER A 47 7.16 -4.42 16.66
N PRO A 48 6.55 -4.05 17.79
CA PRO A 48 5.33 -3.25 17.73
C PRO A 48 5.58 -1.94 16.95
N PRO A 49 4.64 -1.45 16.12
CA PRO A 49 3.27 -1.95 15.92
C PRO A 49 3.11 -3.02 14.83
N PHE A 50 4.18 -3.69 14.40
CA PHE A 50 4.16 -4.65 13.31
C PHE A 50 3.44 -5.96 13.71
N PRO A 51 2.42 -6.37 12.94
CA PRO A 51 1.84 -7.70 13.04
C PRO A 51 2.90 -8.78 12.85
N LYS A 52 2.94 -9.79 13.73
CA LYS A 52 3.87 -10.94 13.59
C LYS A 52 3.71 -11.71 12.28
N LEU A 53 2.60 -11.53 11.58
CA LEU A 53 2.23 -12.17 10.32
C LEU A 53 2.34 -11.24 9.10
N ALA A 54 2.93 -10.04 9.23
CA ALA A 54 3.09 -9.10 8.13
C ALA A 54 4.45 -9.25 7.43
N HIS A 55 4.45 -9.33 6.10
CA HIS A 55 5.65 -9.21 5.28
C HIS A 55 5.77 -7.78 4.75
N LEU A 56 6.60 -6.96 5.38
CA LEU A 56 6.84 -5.58 4.99
C LEU A 56 7.46 -5.52 3.58
N PHE A 57 6.93 -4.65 2.72
CA PHE A 57 7.49 -4.44 1.38
C PHE A 57 7.65 -2.97 1.01
N ALA A 58 6.92 -2.04 1.64
CA ALA A 58 7.05 -0.62 1.34
C ALA A 58 6.69 0.29 2.53
N SER A 59 7.12 1.54 2.46
CA SER A 59 6.71 2.63 3.35
C SER A 59 6.35 3.89 2.56
N THR A 60 5.66 4.83 3.20
CA THR A 60 5.42 6.15 2.57
C THR A 60 6.59 7.10 2.77
N GLY A 61 7.54 6.77 3.67
CA GLY A 61 8.58 7.69 4.14
C GLY A 61 8.10 8.74 5.16
N GLY A 62 6.80 8.73 5.51
CA GLY A 62 6.21 9.58 6.53
C GLY A 62 6.42 9.06 7.96
N ASP A 63 5.43 9.31 8.84
CA ASP A 63 5.46 9.01 10.28
C ASP A 63 5.36 7.50 10.62
N GLY A 64 6.25 6.69 10.05
CA GLY A 64 6.31 5.24 10.25
C GLY A 64 5.24 4.45 9.50
N VAL A 65 4.51 5.09 8.58
CA VAL A 65 3.47 4.43 7.77
C VAL A 65 4.09 3.43 6.81
N HIS A 66 3.53 2.23 6.79
CA HIS A 66 4.05 1.15 5.98
C HIS A 66 2.98 0.21 5.42
N PHE A 67 3.38 -0.50 4.36
CA PHE A 67 2.59 -1.47 3.64
C PHE A 67 3.22 -2.85 3.76
N SER A 68 2.39 -3.84 4.09
CA SER A 68 2.82 -5.21 4.29
C SER A 68 1.81 -6.19 3.70
N LEU A 69 2.26 -7.40 3.37
CA LEU A 69 1.38 -8.50 3.01
C LEU A 69 1.00 -9.25 4.28
N LEU A 70 -0.30 -9.33 4.57
CA LEU A 70 -0.80 -10.05 5.74
C LEU A 70 -0.87 -11.55 5.43
N ARG A 71 0.06 -12.33 6.01
CA ARG A 71 0.13 -13.77 5.82
C ARG A 71 -1.08 -14.46 6.44
N GLN A 72 -1.63 -15.41 5.71
CA GLN A 72 -2.63 -16.36 6.20
C GLN A 72 -2.00 -17.75 6.22
N GLU A 73 -2.33 -18.57 7.23
CA GLU A 73 -1.67 -19.86 7.49
C GLU A 73 -1.64 -20.83 6.29
N ASN A 74 -2.53 -20.64 5.31
CA ASN A 74 -2.71 -21.52 4.15
C ASN A 74 -2.47 -20.85 2.78
N SER A 75 -1.94 -19.62 2.73
CA SER A 75 -1.74 -18.95 1.45
C SER A 75 -0.52 -19.50 0.70
N ALA A 76 -0.74 -19.98 -0.52
CA ALA A 76 0.30 -20.58 -1.35
C ALA A 76 1.18 -19.55 -2.08
N SER A 77 0.71 -18.30 -2.22
CA SER A 77 1.36 -17.25 -3.00
C SER A 77 1.28 -15.87 -2.34
N LEU A 78 2.38 -15.11 -2.40
CA LEU A 78 2.43 -13.71 -1.97
C LEU A 78 1.50 -12.80 -2.80
N ALA A 79 1.26 -13.15 -4.06
CA ALA A 79 0.40 -12.37 -4.96
C ALA A 79 -1.09 -12.43 -4.56
N GLU A 80 -1.48 -13.37 -3.70
CA GLU A 80 -2.86 -13.53 -3.22
C GLU A 80 -3.08 -12.94 -1.83
N LEU A 81 -2.02 -12.42 -1.20
CA LEU A 81 -2.09 -11.90 0.16
C LEU A 81 -2.65 -10.48 0.18
N PRO A 82 -3.55 -10.17 1.12
CA PRO A 82 -4.07 -8.82 1.28
C PRO A 82 -2.95 -7.86 1.71
N VAL A 83 -3.04 -6.62 1.20
CA VAL A 83 -2.12 -5.55 1.58
C VAL A 83 -2.69 -4.85 2.81
N LEU A 84 -1.93 -4.90 3.89
CA LEU A 84 -2.17 -4.18 5.13
C LEU A 84 -1.34 -2.89 5.12
N MET A 85 -2.02 -1.77 5.29
CA MET A 85 -1.45 -0.50 5.68
C MET A 85 -1.48 -0.37 7.21
N THR A 86 -0.36 0.02 7.78
CA THR A 86 -0.24 0.34 9.20
C THR A 86 0.17 1.79 9.36
N VAL A 87 -0.61 2.55 10.12
CA VAL A 87 -0.40 3.97 10.46
C VAL A 87 -0.20 4.06 11.97
N PRO A 88 1.05 4.00 12.48
CA PRO A 88 1.33 3.94 13.92
C PRO A 88 0.74 5.10 14.73
N MET A 89 0.62 6.26 14.11
CA MET A 89 0.13 7.49 14.74
C MET A 89 -1.41 7.56 14.81
N ALA A 90 -2.12 6.66 14.12
CA ALA A 90 -3.57 6.52 14.24
C ALA A 90 -3.91 5.56 15.39
N PHE A 91 -3.75 6.05 16.63
CA PHE A 91 -3.82 5.22 17.85
C PHE A 91 -5.14 4.44 18.02
N GLU A 92 -6.24 4.93 17.46
CA GLU A 92 -7.56 4.28 17.55
C GLU A 92 -7.72 3.14 16.54
N GLN A 93 -7.24 3.32 15.31
CA GLN A 93 -7.32 2.35 14.23
C GLN A 93 -6.10 2.42 13.32
N ALA A 94 -4.98 1.84 13.78
CA ALA A 94 -3.71 1.88 13.08
C ALA A 94 -3.68 0.99 11.83
N ASN A 95 -4.49 -0.07 11.75
CA ASN A 95 -4.39 -1.12 10.74
C ASN A 95 -5.57 -1.10 9.77
N TRP A 96 -5.27 -1.09 8.45
CA TRP A 96 -6.24 -1.01 7.38
C TRP A 96 -5.88 -1.91 6.20
N ILE A 97 -6.82 -2.73 5.73
CA ILE A 97 -6.62 -3.47 4.47
C ILE A 97 -6.89 -2.55 3.28
N VAL A 98 -5.87 -2.33 2.46
CA VAL A 98 -5.88 -1.39 1.34
C VAL A 98 -5.82 -2.09 -0.03
N GLY A 99 -6.00 -3.40 -0.05
CA GLY A 99 -6.22 -4.22 -1.24
C GLY A 99 -6.30 -5.71 -0.87
N ALA A 100 -7.09 -6.51 -1.59
CA ALA A 100 -7.09 -7.96 -1.38
C ALA A 100 -5.83 -8.64 -1.92
N ASN A 101 -5.05 -7.93 -2.74
CA ASN A 101 -3.74 -8.32 -3.24
C ASN A 101 -2.95 -7.08 -3.68
N LEU A 102 -1.68 -7.28 -4.06
CA LEU A 102 -0.81 -6.20 -4.46
C LEU A 102 -1.30 -5.47 -5.73
N HIS A 103 -1.83 -6.17 -6.73
CA HIS A 103 -2.39 -5.53 -7.91
C HIS A 103 -3.54 -4.59 -7.55
N GLU A 104 -4.45 -5.05 -6.68
CA GLU A 104 -5.59 -4.26 -6.23
C GLU A 104 -5.16 -3.02 -5.42
N PHE A 105 -4.16 -3.18 -4.56
CA PHE A 105 -3.54 -2.06 -3.84
C PHE A 105 -2.91 -1.04 -4.80
N LEU A 106 -2.19 -1.51 -5.83
CA LEU A 106 -1.62 -0.61 -6.82
C LEU A 106 -2.72 0.13 -7.59
N CYS A 107 -3.86 -0.51 -7.87
CA CYS A 107 -5.01 0.14 -8.47
C CYS A 107 -5.56 1.29 -7.59
N LEU A 108 -5.57 1.13 -6.27
CA LEU A 108 -5.99 2.18 -5.33
C LEU A 108 -5.11 3.44 -5.44
N GLY A 109 -3.78 3.29 -5.48
CA GLY A 109 -2.83 4.41 -5.51
C GLY A 109 -2.40 4.89 -6.91
N CYS A 110 -2.76 4.19 -7.98
CA CYS A 110 -2.20 4.46 -9.32
C CYS A 110 -2.59 5.81 -9.93
N ARG A 111 -3.56 6.53 -9.34
CA ARG A 111 -3.94 7.89 -9.76
C ARG A 111 -3.25 8.98 -8.95
N THR A 112 -3.13 8.80 -7.63
CA THR A 112 -2.81 9.87 -6.68
C THR A 112 -1.50 9.65 -5.92
N GLY A 113 -0.87 8.50 -6.12
CA GLY A 113 0.18 8.01 -5.23
C GLY A 113 -0.39 7.35 -3.98
N PHE A 114 0.52 6.97 -3.09
CA PHE A 114 0.27 6.12 -1.93
C PHE A 114 0.45 6.86 -0.61
N PHE A 115 1.10 8.02 -0.61
CA PHE A 115 1.28 8.86 0.59
C PHE A 115 -0.06 9.27 1.22
N SER A 116 -1.02 9.73 0.40
CA SER A 116 -2.34 10.19 0.87
C SER A 116 -3.19 9.08 1.52
N LEU A 117 -2.83 7.80 1.35
CA LEU A 117 -3.57 6.70 1.97
C LEU A 117 -3.52 6.73 3.49
N GLU A 118 -2.48 7.32 4.09
CA GLU A 118 -2.36 7.44 5.55
C GLU A 118 -3.54 8.20 6.18
N GLY A 119 -4.12 9.14 5.42
CA GLY A 119 -5.27 9.94 5.84
C GLY A 119 -6.53 9.11 6.15
N ILE A 120 -6.66 7.92 5.58
CA ILE A 120 -7.79 7.00 5.81
C ILE A 120 -7.85 6.55 7.28
N ALA A 121 -6.70 6.47 7.94
CA ALA A 121 -6.61 5.96 9.31
C ALA A 121 -7.10 6.95 10.37
N TYR A 122 -7.13 8.25 10.05
CA TYR A 122 -7.57 9.30 10.98
C TYR A 122 -9.08 9.55 10.85
N ASP A 123 -9.81 9.42 11.96
CA ASP A 123 -11.27 9.54 12.03
C ASP A 123 -11.81 10.86 11.43
N ASP A 124 -11.12 11.97 11.69
CA ASP A 124 -11.50 13.31 11.25
C ASP A 124 -11.21 13.57 9.76
N LEU A 125 -10.34 12.77 9.14
CA LEU A 125 -9.95 12.91 7.73
C LEU A 125 -10.57 11.86 6.82
N ARG A 126 -10.88 10.67 7.35
CA ARG A 126 -11.23 9.45 6.59
C ARG A 126 -12.21 9.68 5.45
N ASP A 127 -13.38 10.26 5.74
CA ASP A 127 -14.43 10.44 4.72
C ASP A 127 -13.98 11.40 3.62
N SER A 128 -13.26 12.45 4.00
CA SER A 128 -12.74 13.43 3.05
C SER A 128 -11.64 12.84 2.16
N GLU A 129 -10.79 11.98 2.74
CA GLU A 129 -9.69 11.30 2.03
C GLU A 129 -10.22 10.25 1.07
N LEU A 130 -11.15 9.40 1.50
CA LEU A 130 -11.78 8.41 0.63
C LEU A 130 -12.49 9.07 -0.57
N GLN A 131 -13.14 10.22 -0.37
CA GLN A 131 -13.71 11.01 -1.46
C GLN A 131 -12.65 11.67 -2.34
N GLY A 132 -11.56 12.16 -1.73
CA GLY A 132 -10.44 12.79 -2.41
C GLY A 132 -9.75 11.84 -3.38
N LEU A 133 -9.41 10.65 -2.88
CA LEU A 133 -8.89 9.51 -3.65
C LEU A 133 -9.83 9.10 -4.77
N ALA A 134 -11.15 9.16 -4.56
CA ALA A 134 -12.12 8.77 -5.59
C ALA A 134 -12.25 9.78 -6.73
N SER A 135 -12.08 11.09 -6.49
CA SER A 135 -12.45 12.08 -7.52
C SER A 135 -11.72 13.43 -7.53
N LYS A 136 -10.97 13.81 -6.49
CA LYS A 136 -10.48 15.20 -6.35
C LYS A 136 -8.97 15.34 -6.50
N TYR A 137 -8.21 14.32 -6.13
CA TYR A 137 -6.76 14.40 -6.15
C TYR A 137 -6.22 14.18 -7.56
N GLU A 138 -5.43 15.15 -8.00
CA GLU A 138 -4.61 15.12 -9.19
C GLU A 138 -3.16 14.88 -8.78
N PRO A 139 -2.42 14.01 -9.48
CA PRO A 139 -1.02 13.77 -9.18
C PRO A 139 -0.18 15.03 -9.42
N HIS A 140 0.83 15.25 -8.59
CA HIS A 140 1.85 16.27 -8.84
C HIS A 140 2.62 15.97 -10.13
N GLN A 141 3.19 16.99 -10.77
CA GLN A 141 3.82 16.85 -12.09
C GLN A 141 4.99 15.85 -12.11
N ASP A 142 5.71 15.74 -11.01
CA ASP A 142 6.80 14.79 -10.78
C ASP A 142 6.32 13.34 -10.54
N GLN A 143 5.06 13.16 -10.11
CA GLN A 143 4.42 11.85 -9.95
C GLN A 143 3.90 11.28 -11.27
N VAL A 144 3.49 12.14 -12.21
CA VAL A 144 2.82 11.72 -13.46
C VAL A 144 3.61 10.68 -14.27
N PRO A 145 4.93 10.83 -14.51
CA PRO A 145 5.69 9.86 -15.31
C PRO A 145 5.69 8.47 -14.70
N ILE A 146 5.95 8.38 -13.39
CA ILE A 146 6.04 7.10 -12.69
C ILE A 146 4.67 6.43 -12.52
N LEU A 147 3.62 7.19 -12.18
CA LEU A 147 2.25 6.64 -12.10
C LEU A 147 1.76 6.16 -13.46
N SER A 148 2.11 6.86 -14.55
CA SER A 148 1.77 6.44 -15.91
C SER A 148 2.51 5.17 -16.32
N ALA A 149 3.80 5.07 -15.98
CA ALA A 149 4.60 3.87 -16.23
C ALA A 149 4.10 2.66 -15.42
N LEU A 150 3.77 2.85 -14.14
CA LEU A 150 3.16 1.81 -13.29
C LEU A 150 1.83 1.31 -13.86
N ARG A 151 0.92 2.22 -14.21
CA ARG A 151 -0.38 1.88 -14.81
C ARG A 151 -0.22 1.05 -16.07
N LYS A 152 0.72 1.45 -16.94
CA LYS A 152 0.98 0.72 -18.18
C LYS A 152 1.63 -0.64 -17.91
N ARG A 153 2.59 -0.73 -16.99
CA ARG A 153 3.35 -1.96 -16.71
C ARG A 153 2.49 -3.06 -16.12
N PHE A 154 1.58 -2.69 -15.23
CA PHE A 154 0.76 -3.62 -14.45
C PHE A 154 -0.71 -3.60 -14.86
N GLU A 155 -1.05 -2.92 -15.96
CA GLU A 155 -2.42 -2.80 -16.48
C GLU A 155 -3.42 -2.29 -15.41
N LEU A 156 -2.98 -1.29 -14.64
CA LEU A 156 -3.74 -0.81 -13.49
C LEU A 156 -4.90 0.09 -13.94
N HIS A 157 -6.05 -0.14 -13.30
CA HIS A 157 -7.23 0.70 -13.44
C HIS A 157 -7.60 1.26 -12.06
N PRO A 158 -7.75 2.59 -11.90
CA PRO A 158 -8.22 3.17 -10.65
C PRO A 158 -9.54 2.55 -10.22
N TRP A 159 -9.77 2.42 -8.92
CA TRP A 159 -11.07 1.95 -8.41
C TRP A 159 -12.15 3.00 -8.65
N ASP A 160 -13.34 2.54 -9.07
CA ASP A 160 -14.50 3.42 -9.28
C ASP A 160 -15.19 3.79 -7.96
N GLU A 161 -15.27 2.87 -7.00
CA GLU A 161 -15.99 3.05 -5.72
C GLU A 161 -15.08 2.78 -4.52
N ILE A 162 -14.07 3.64 -4.31
CA ILE A 162 -13.09 3.49 -3.23
C ILE A 162 -13.71 3.30 -1.84
N PRO A 163 -14.66 4.13 -1.38
CA PRO A 163 -15.24 3.96 -0.04
C PRO A 163 -15.89 2.59 0.17
N ASN A 164 -16.68 2.14 -0.81
CA ASN A 164 -17.38 0.86 -0.75
C ASN A 164 -16.40 -0.32 -0.73
N ARG A 165 -15.33 -0.23 -1.54
CA ARG A 165 -14.33 -1.29 -1.63
C ARG A 165 -13.50 -1.39 -0.36
N ILE A 166 -13.06 -0.27 0.22
CA ILE A 166 -12.33 -0.26 1.50
C ILE A 166 -13.19 -0.83 2.63
N ALA A 167 -14.47 -0.46 2.71
CA ALA A 167 -15.39 -1.00 3.72
C ALA A 167 -15.57 -2.52 3.58
N ALA A 168 -15.75 -3.01 2.35
CA ALA A 168 -15.87 -4.45 2.08
C ALA A 168 -14.60 -5.22 2.46
N LEU A 169 -13.41 -4.65 2.23
CA LEU A 169 -12.13 -5.23 2.65
C LEU A 169 -12.03 -5.29 4.18
N GLN A 170 -12.38 -4.20 4.89
CA GLN A 170 -12.33 -4.21 6.36
C GLN A 170 -13.27 -5.25 6.95
N GLU A 171 -14.47 -5.42 6.39
CA GLU A 171 -15.42 -6.45 6.82
C GLU A 171 -14.87 -7.86 6.59
N LEU A 172 -14.37 -8.14 5.38
CA LEU A 172 -13.88 -9.46 4.98
C LEU A 172 -12.69 -9.92 5.83
N TYR A 173 -11.78 -8.99 6.15
CA TYR A 173 -10.55 -9.30 6.87
C TYR A 173 -10.60 -8.95 8.36
N ARG A 174 -11.72 -8.44 8.89
CA ARG A 174 -11.90 -8.07 10.31
C ARG A 174 -11.31 -9.11 11.29
N PRO A 175 -11.54 -10.44 11.13
CA PRO A 175 -11.00 -11.42 12.06
C PRO A 175 -9.47 -11.41 12.19
N HIS A 176 -8.77 -11.00 11.12
CA HIS A 176 -7.32 -10.98 11.06
C HIS A 176 -6.73 -9.62 11.46
N ILE A 177 -7.53 -8.55 11.42
CA ILE A 177 -7.11 -7.17 11.79
C ILE A 177 -7.28 -6.93 13.29
N GLY A 178 -8.34 -7.48 13.90
CA GLY A 178 -8.67 -7.26 15.31
C GLY A 178 -7.59 -7.77 16.28
N GLU A 179 -6.82 -8.77 15.87
CA GLU A 179 -5.68 -9.32 16.63
C GLU A 179 -4.40 -8.48 16.53
N LEU A 180 -4.42 -7.41 15.73
CA LEU A 180 -3.23 -6.64 15.35
C LEU A 180 -3.15 -5.27 16.02
N ASN A 181 -4.08 -4.92 16.93
CA ASN A 181 -3.94 -3.66 17.65
C ASN A 181 -2.67 -3.74 18.54
N PRO A 182 -1.62 -2.98 18.19
CA PRO A 182 -0.33 -3.09 18.86
C PRO A 182 -0.37 -2.60 20.31
N TRP A 183 -1.45 -1.91 20.69
CA TRP A 183 -1.66 -1.32 22.01
C TRP A 183 -2.57 -2.16 22.91
N LEU A 184 -3.20 -3.22 22.39
CA LEU A 184 -4.11 -4.10 23.13
C LEU A 184 -3.55 -5.53 23.33
N ALA A 185 -2.27 -5.76 23.02
CA ALA A 185 -1.69 -7.10 23.07
C ALA A 185 -1.42 -7.65 24.49
N ASP A 186 -1.69 -6.88 25.55
CA ASP A 186 -1.43 -7.25 26.95
C ASP A 186 -2.58 -6.83 27.91
N GLU A 187 -3.81 -7.33 27.69
CA GLU A 187 -4.85 -7.41 28.74
C GLU A 187 -5.28 -8.85 29.04
#